data_AF-A0A530BUU3-F1
#
_entry.id   AF-A0A530BUU3-F1
#
_cell.length_a   1.000
_cell.length_b   1.000
_cell.length_c   1.000
_cell.angle_alpha   90.00
_cell.angle_beta   90.00
_cell.angle_gamma   90.00
#
_symmetry.space_group_name_H-M   'P 1'
#
loop_
_entity.id
_entity.type
_entity.pdbx_description
1 polymer ?
#
loop_
_entity_poly.entity_id
_entity_poly.type
_entity_poly.pdbx_seq_one_letter_code
_entity_poly.pdbx_strand_id
1 'polypeptide(L)'
;ISENGFLRLLGLMKAPEASSLSRQSLIDQSRLAGDDLDLLSLFDAFEHDAEPYSFRDLILARKYAGLIASGASWGAIARSVHRSGPVASLTAKSLNLGSQHGRPDAIYLDDGASELDGQLLFDLVSPNSGMAGDDTLEELFAEAEGAEQEGRHDDAAALYQRCLAIDAKDAIAAFNRANCLRGAGRVAEAAHDYARAIKLDPGFVEAWFNLAGLMSAEGKVASARRHLQKAIALDKTYADPVFNLARLEFDGGNMAEARRLWVRYLELDAESEWARLAQKGIQFVDLHMARTAG
;
A
#
# COMPACT_ATOMS: atom_id res chain seq x y z
N ILE A 1 39.65 -16.45 -12.12
CA ILE A 1 39.80 -14.99 -12.10
C ILE A 1 38.48 -14.39 -12.53
N SER A 2 37.99 -13.36 -11.84
CA SER A 2 36.70 -12.73 -12.16
C SER A 2 36.80 -11.88 -13.44
N GLU A 3 35.68 -11.34 -13.92
CA GLU A 3 35.67 -10.47 -15.09
C GLU A 3 36.42 -9.17 -14.80
N ASN A 4 36.17 -8.53 -13.65
CA ASN A 4 36.92 -7.33 -13.27
C ASN A 4 38.41 -7.64 -13.05
N GLY A 5 38.73 -8.80 -12.46
CA GLY A 5 40.12 -9.25 -12.31
C GLY A 5 40.81 -9.40 -13.68
N PHE A 6 40.13 -9.99 -14.66
CA PHE A 6 40.63 -10.11 -16.02
C PHE A 6 40.81 -8.76 -16.71
N LEU A 7 39.83 -7.85 -16.59
CA LEU A 7 39.91 -6.49 -17.14
C LEU A 7 41.07 -5.68 -16.52
N ARG A 8 41.35 -5.86 -15.22
CA ARG A 8 42.52 -5.26 -14.54
C ARG A 8 43.83 -5.81 -15.08
N LEU A 9 43.93 -7.12 -15.31
CA LEU A 9 45.13 -7.71 -15.95
C LEU A 9 45.38 -7.13 -17.34
N LEU A 10 44.32 -6.81 -18.09
CA LEU A 10 44.42 -6.16 -19.39
C LEU A 10 44.68 -4.65 -19.31
N GLY A 11 44.71 -4.06 -18.12
CA GLY A 11 44.87 -2.61 -17.92
C GLY A 11 43.63 -1.78 -18.32
N LEU A 12 42.48 -2.42 -18.52
CA LEU A 12 41.23 -1.79 -18.94
C LEU A 12 40.39 -1.28 -17.77
N MET A 13 40.77 -1.63 -16.53
CA MET A 13 40.08 -1.24 -15.32
C MET A 13 41.09 -0.87 -14.22
N LYS A 14 40.78 0.17 -13.45
CA LYS A 14 41.62 0.61 -12.33
C LYS A 14 41.56 -0.40 -11.19
N ALA A 15 42.70 -0.64 -10.55
CA ALA A 15 42.76 -1.43 -9.32
C ALA A 15 41.97 -0.75 -8.19
N PRO A 16 41.31 -1.53 -7.33
CA PRO A 16 40.58 -0.99 -6.18
C PRO A 16 41.56 -0.39 -5.16
N GLU A 17 41.03 0.37 -4.20
CA GLU A 17 41.86 1.03 -3.19
C GLU A 17 42.62 0.02 -2.31
N ALA A 18 43.79 0.45 -1.82
CA ALA A 18 44.63 -0.37 -0.97
C ALA A 18 43.86 -0.81 0.29
N SER A 19 43.95 -2.11 0.59
CA SER A 19 43.15 -2.78 1.60
C SER A 19 44.00 -3.74 2.43
N SER A 20 43.48 -4.26 3.55
CA SER A 20 44.30 -5.02 4.52
C SER A 20 43.65 -6.26 5.12
N LEU A 21 42.37 -6.55 4.85
CA LEU A 21 41.73 -7.73 5.41
C LEU A 21 42.12 -8.99 4.62
N SER A 22 42.64 -9.99 5.31
CA SER A 22 42.91 -11.30 4.71
C SER A 22 41.60 -12.05 4.45
N ARG A 23 41.65 -13.03 3.53
CA ARG A 23 40.50 -13.93 3.26
C ARG A 23 39.97 -14.58 4.53
N GLN A 24 40.88 -15.08 5.38
CA GLN A 24 40.50 -15.74 6.64
C GLN A 24 39.77 -14.78 7.58
N SER A 25 40.28 -13.55 7.72
CA SER A 25 39.66 -12.52 8.56
C SER A 25 38.27 -12.13 8.04
N LEU A 26 38.09 -12.09 6.73
CA LEU A 26 36.79 -11.81 6.11
C LEU A 26 35.76 -12.90 6.43
N ILE A 27 36.14 -14.18 6.29
CA ILE A 27 35.30 -15.35 6.60
C ILE A 27 34.90 -15.33 8.09
N ASP A 28 35.90 -15.21 8.97
CA ASP A 28 35.68 -15.27 10.43
C ASP A 28 34.73 -14.17 10.90
N GLN A 29 34.89 -12.96 10.36
CA GLN A 29 34.09 -11.81 10.77
C GLN A 29 32.71 -11.76 10.11
N SER A 30 32.56 -12.24 8.88
CA SER A 30 31.29 -12.20 8.15
C SER A 30 30.38 -13.38 8.43
N ARG A 31 30.96 -14.53 8.82
CA ARG A 31 30.30 -15.85 8.88
C ARG A 31 29.82 -16.37 7.51
N LEU A 32 30.33 -15.82 6.41
CA LEU A 32 30.13 -16.37 5.07
C LEU A 32 31.04 -17.60 4.91
N ALA A 33 30.50 -18.70 4.40
CA ALA A 33 31.31 -19.90 4.15
C ALA A 33 32.40 -19.60 3.11
N GLY A 34 33.58 -20.23 3.26
CA GLY A 34 34.71 -20.00 2.36
C GLY A 34 34.39 -20.31 0.89
N ASP A 35 33.64 -21.39 0.65
CA ASP A 35 33.26 -21.79 -0.71
C ASP A 35 32.29 -20.77 -1.35
N ASP A 36 31.33 -20.23 -0.58
CA ASP A 36 30.41 -19.19 -1.05
C ASP A 36 31.15 -17.88 -1.33
N LEU A 37 32.12 -17.51 -0.48
CA LEU A 37 32.99 -16.35 -0.71
C LEU A 37 33.74 -16.48 -2.04
N ASP A 38 34.38 -17.62 -2.28
CA ASP A 38 35.17 -17.84 -3.49
C ASP A 38 34.29 -17.80 -4.75
N LEU A 39 33.10 -18.40 -4.70
CA LEU A 39 32.13 -18.35 -5.79
C LEU A 39 31.64 -16.92 -6.04
N LEU A 40 31.26 -16.18 -5.00
CA LEU A 40 30.78 -14.80 -5.13
C LEU A 40 31.89 -13.86 -5.64
N SER A 41 33.14 -14.04 -5.20
CA SER A 41 34.30 -13.30 -5.73
C SER A 41 34.54 -13.57 -7.21
N LEU A 42 34.33 -14.80 -7.68
CA LEU A 42 34.48 -15.13 -9.11
C LEU A 42 33.51 -14.35 -10.00
N PHE A 43 32.34 -13.99 -9.48
CA PHE A 43 31.29 -13.26 -10.19
C PHE A 43 31.21 -11.78 -9.80
N ASP A 44 32.33 -11.20 -9.34
CA ASP A 44 32.46 -9.77 -9.07
C ASP A 44 31.42 -9.23 -8.07
N ALA A 45 31.02 -10.07 -7.10
CA ALA A 45 30.09 -9.68 -6.03
C ALA A 45 30.74 -8.76 -4.96
N PHE A 46 32.05 -8.55 -5.06
CA PHE A 46 32.90 -7.79 -4.16
C PHE A 46 33.70 -6.74 -4.94
N GLU A 47 34.18 -5.71 -4.25
CA GLU A 47 35.05 -4.69 -4.83
C GLU A 47 36.43 -5.29 -5.21
N HIS A 48 36.93 -6.16 -4.33
CA HIS A 48 38.18 -6.89 -4.49
C HIS A 48 37.90 -8.34 -4.93
N ASP A 49 38.56 -8.76 -6.02
CA ASP A 49 38.43 -10.11 -6.60
C ASP A 49 39.35 -11.14 -5.90
N ALA A 50 40.32 -10.66 -5.13
CA ALA A 50 41.24 -11.45 -4.31
C ALA A 50 41.67 -10.64 -3.07
N GLU A 51 42.28 -11.32 -2.10
CA GLU A 51 42.86 -10.64 -0.95
C GLU A 51 44.01 -9.69 -1.35
N PRO A 52 44.20 -8.56 -0.64
CA PRO A 52 43.47 -8.14 0.57
C PRO A 52 42.14 -7.43 0.27
N TYR A 53 41.12 -7.73 1.09
CA TYR A 53 39.77 -7.19 1.02
C TYR A 53 39.58 -5.90 1.82
N SER A 54 38.60 -5.11 1.40
CA SER A 54 38.23 -3.85 2.06
C SER A 54 37.21 -4.05 3.19
N PHE A 55 37.02 -3.00 4.00
CA PHE A 55 35.93 -2.98 4.98
C PHE A 55 34.53 -3.03 4.33
N ARG A 56 34.39 -2.53 3.09
CA ARG A 56 33.14 -2.62 2.34
C ARG A 56 32.82 -4.06 1.95
N ASP A 57 33.83 -4.82 1.53
CA ASP A 57 33.68 -6.25 1.25
C ASP A 57 33.23 -7.02 2.50
N LEU A 58 33.71 -6.64 3.68
CA LEU A 58 33.24 -7.22 4.93
C LEU A 58 31.75 -6.95 5.19
N ILE A 59 31.27 -5.74 4.90
CA ILE A 59 29.85 -5.41 5.02
C ILE A 59 29.02 -6.24 4.04
N LEU A 60 29.46 -6.35 2.79
CA LEU A 60 28.78 -7.15 1.76
C LEU A 60 28.76 -8.63 2.14
N ALA A 61 29.89 -9.17 2.61
CA ALA A 61 30.00 -10.56 3.04
C ALA A 61 29.02 -10.87 4.20
N ARG A 62 28.85 -9.96 5.17
CA ARG A 62 27.84 -10.11 6.24
C ARG A 62 26.42 -10.13 5.69
N LYS A 63 26.11 -9.26 4.72
CA LYS A 63 24.79 -9.23 4.08
C LYS A 63 24.52 -10.53 3.31
N TYR A 64 25.47 -10.99 2.50
CA TYR A 64 25.35 -12.24 1.75
C TYR A 64 25.22 -13.44 2.69
N ALA A 65 25.98 -13.50 3.79
CA ALA A 65 25.83 -14.54 4.79
C ALA A 65 24.42 -14.57 5.41
N GLY A 66 23.84 -13.39 5.71
CA GLY A 66 22.48 -13.27 6.20
C GLY A 66 21.42 -13.75 5.18
N LEU A 67 21.65 -13.47 3.89
CA LEU A 67 20.78 -13.93 2.80
C LEU A 67 20.87 -15.45 2.62
N ILE A 68 22.08 -16.02 2.59
CA ILE A 68 22.27 -17.47 2.47
C ILE A 68 21.64 -18.18 3.67
N ALA A 69 21.86 -17.68 4.89
CA ALA A 69 21.25 -18.23 6.10
C ALA A 69 19.72 -18.18 6.09
N SER A 70 19.15 -17.24 5.33
CA SER A 70 17.71 -17.06 5.16
C SER A 70 17.16 -17.79 3.92
N GLY A 71 18.00 -18.53 3.19
CA GLY A 71 17.58 -19.43 2.09
C GLY A 71 18.05 -19.04 0.69
N ALA A 72 18.73 -17.90 0.50
CA ALA A 72 19.24 -17.51 -0.82
C ALA A 72 20.36 -18.44 -1.30
N SER A 73 20.36 -18.81 -2.59
CA SER A 73 21.54 -19.43 -3.20
C SER A 73 22.60 -18.39 -3.55
N TRP A 74 23.89 -18.76 -3.49
CA TRP A 74 25.00 -17.90 -3.93
C TRP A 74 24.81 -17.44 -5.39
N GLY A 75 24.24 -18.29 -6.24
CA GLY A 75 24.01 -17.99 -7.65
C GLY A 75 22.93 -16.94 -7.86
N ALA A 76 21.91 -16.90 -6.99
CA ALA A 76 20.94 -15.81 -6.97
C ALA A 76 21.63 -14.49 -6.63
N ILE A 77 22.44 -14.48 -5.57
CA ILE A 77 23.20 -13.31 -5.12
C ILE A 77 24.16 -12.81 -6.22
N ALA A 78 24.96 -13.68 -6.82
CA ALA A 78 25.93 -13.32 -7.86
C ALA A 78 25.25 -12.66 -9.08
N ARG A 79 24.19 -13.29 -9.60
CA ARG A 79 23.41 -12.73 -10.72
C ARG A 79 22.75 -11.40 -10.34
N SER A 80 22.39 -11.25 -9.08
CA SER A 80 21.80 -10.03 -8.56
C SER A 80 22.82 -8.87 -8.49
N VAL A 81 24.05 -9.15 -8.06
CA VAL A 81 25.09 -8.10 -8.01
C VAL A 81 25.46 -7.62 -9.41
N HIS A 82 25.72 -8.55 -10.33
CA HIS A 82 26.15 -8.22 -11.70
C HIS A 82 25.13 -7.37 -12.48
N ARG A 83 23.84 -7.48 -12.16
CA ARG A 83 22.76 -6.75 -12.82
C ARG A 83 22.44 -5.38 -12.19
N SER A 84 22.96 -5.10 -11.00
CA SER A 84 22.66 -3.87 -10.24
C SER A 84 23.64 -2.70 -10.46
N GLY A 85 24.66 -2.87 -11.30
CA GLY A 85 25.72 -1.89 -11.51
C GLY A 85 26.86 -1.98 -10.47
N PRO A 86 27.75 -0.98 -10.35
CA PRO A 86 28.96 -1.08 -9.52
C PRO A 86 28.65 -1.33 -8.04
N VAL A 87 29.38 -2.29 -7.46
CA VAL A 87 29.26 -2.81 -6.08
C VAL A 87 29.21 -1.73 -5.00
N ALA A 88 29.81 -0.56 -5.24
CA ALA A 88 29.81 0.60 -4.35
C ALA A 88 28.41 1.12 -3.96
N SER A 89 27.36 0.82 -4.75
CA SER A 89 25.97 1.22 -4.49
C SER A 89 25.21 0.29 -3.51
N LEU A 90 25.70 -0.94 -3.30
CA LEU A 90 24.99 -1.99 -2.55
C LEU A 90 25.20 -1.93 -1.03
N THR A 91 26.27 -1.30 -0.55
CA THR A 91 26.51 -1.17 0.90
C THR A 91 25.47 -0.28 1.57
N ALA A 92 24.92 0.70 0.87
CA ALA A 92 23.93 1.66 1.38
C ALA A 92 22.47 1.14 1.38
N LYS A 93 22.21 -0.06 0.83
CA LYS A 93 20.86 -0.57 0.58
C LYS A 93 20.52 -1.79 1.46
N SER A 94 19.28 -1.88 1.96
CA SER A 94 18.77 -3.04 2.72
C SER A 94 18.37 -4.16 1.75
N LEU A 95 18.79 -5.40 2.03
CA LEU A 95 18.53 -6.57 1.20
C LEU A 95 17.67 -7.57 1.98
N ASN A 96 16.46 -7.85 1.48
CA ASN A 96 15.51 -8.75 2.14
C ASN A 96 15.13 -9.92 1.22
N LEU A 97 15.07 -11.15 1.75
CA LEU A 97 14.48 -12.29 1.03
C LEU A 97 12.95 -12.20 1.09
N GLY A 98 12.30 -12.19 -0.07
CA GLY A 98 10.85 -12.02 -0.14
C GLY A 98 10.08 -13.34 -0.22
N SER A 99 9.12 -13.51 0.69
CA SER A 99 7.94 -14.37 0.50
C SER A 99 6.76 -13.62 -0.15
N GLN A 100 6.97 -12.35 -0.53
CA GLN A 100 5.91 -11.40 -0.87
C GLN A 100 5.27 -11.68 -2.24
N HIS A 101 5.97 -12.41 -3.14
CA HIS A 101 5.53 -12.74 -4.51
C HIS A 101 5.72 -14.23 -4.86
N GLY A 102 5.89 -15.11 -3.85
CA GLY A 102 5.97 -16.55 -4.06
C GLY A 102 7.24 -17.10 -4.73
N ARG A 103 8.30 -16.29 -4.90
CA ARG A 103 9.62 -16.77 -5.36
C ARG A 103 10.63 -16.80 -4.20
N PRO A 104 11.02 -18.00 -3.71
CA PRO A 104 11.91 -18.12 -2.55
C PRO A 104 13.36 -17.65 -2.79
N ASP A 105 13.74 -17.39 -4.05
CA ASP A 105 15.13 -17.12 -4.46
C ASP A 105 15.42 -15.64 -4.79
N ALA A 106 14.54 -14.71 -4.39
CA ALA A 106 14.61 -13.30 -4.78
C ALA A 106 14.93 -12.34 -3.61
N ILE A 107 15.74 -11.32 -3.90
CA ILE A 107 16.23 -10.32 -2.92
C ILE A 107 15.72 -8.92 -3.30
N TYR A 108 15.07 -8.22 -2.37
CA TYR A 108 14.33 -6.97 -2.57
C TYR A 108 14.95 -5.76 -1.83
N LEU A 109 14.66 -4.54 -2.33
CA LEU A 109 15.11 -3.21 -1.84
C LEU A 109 13.92 -2.37 -1.32
N ASP A 110 14.10 -1.61 -0.23
CA ASP A 110 12.98 -1.04 0.58
C ASP A 110 12.36 0.31 0.14
N ASP A 111 12.62 0.85 -1.06
CA ASP A 111 11.94 2.09 -1.55
C ASP A 111 11.34 1.93 -2.97
N GLY A 112 11.11 0.68 -3.37
CA GLY A 112 10.56 0.32 -4.67
C GLY A 112 10.87 -1.15 -4.92
N ALA A 113 9.82 -1.96 -5.06
CA ALA A 113 9.95 -3.39 -5.27
C ALA A 113 10.69 -3.66 -6.59
N SER A 114 11.97 -3.99 -6.47
CA SER A 114 12.82 -4.35 -7.60
C SER A 114 13.63 -5.56 -7.16
N GLU A 115 13.53 -6.66 -7.91
CA GLU A 115 14.50 -7.73 -7.77
C GLU A 115 15.84 -7.21 -8.31
N LEU A 116 16.93 -7.66 -7.71
CA LEU A 116 18.27 -7.24 -8.10
C LEU A 116 18.69 -7.74 -9.50
N ASP A 117 17.79 -8.12 -10.39
CA ASP A 117 18.10 -8.32 -11.82
C ASP A 117 17.98 -7.02 -12.64
N GLY A 118 17.74 -5.88 -11.97
CA GLY A 118 17.52 -4.59 -12.65
C GLY A 118 16.18 -4.55 -13.39
N GLN A 119 15.36 -5.59 -13.25
CA GLN A 119 13.98 -5.58 -13.70
C GLN A 119 13.13 -5.12 -12.52
N LEU A 120 12.39 -4.04 -12.74
CA LEU A 120 11.11 -3.88 -12.04
C LEU A 120 10.35 -5.19 -12.24
N LEU A 121 9.93 -5.82 -11.15
CA LEU A 121 8.90 -6.84 -11.22
C LEU A 121 7.67 -6.14 -11.78
N PHE A 122 7.44 -6.31 -13.07
CA PHE A 122 6.11 -6.10 -13.62
C PHE A 122 5.24 -7.20 -13.03
N ASP A 123 4.25 -6.79 -12.25
CA ASP A 123 3.11 -7.63 -11.90
C ASP A 123 2.46 -8.03 -13.23
N LEU A 124 2.75 -9.24 -13.70
CA LEU A 124 2.11 -9.79 -14.90
C LEU A 124 0.67 -10.16 -14.53
N VAL A 125 -0.19 -9.15 -14.45
CA VAL A 125 -1.63 -9.36 -14.56
C VAL A 125 -1.99 -9.28 -16.04
N SER A 126 -2.08 -10.47 -16.62
CA SER A 126 -2.83 -10.86 -17.83
C SER A 126 -2.47 -10.22 -19.19
N PRO A 127 -2.47 -11.03 -20.27
CA PRO A 127 -1.95 -10.64 -21.58
C PRO A 127 -2.97 -9.84 -22.40
N ASN A 128 -3.41 -8.67 -21.91
CA ASN A 128 -4.30 -7.81 -22.69
C ASN A 128 -4.34 -6.32 -22.27
N SER A 129 -3.20 -5.65 -22.18
CA SER A 129 -3.16 -4.20 -22.34
C SER A 129 -1.79 -3.78 -22.85
N GLY A 130 -1.78 -3.17 -24.03
CA GLY A 130 -0.57 -2.67 -24.65
C GLY A 130 -0.10 -1.37 -23.99
N MET A 131 1.22 -1.23 -23.89
CA MET A 131 1.97 0.02 -23.69
C MET A 131 1.73 0.72 -22.33
N ALA A 132 2.67 0.56 -21.40
CA ALA A 132 2.95 1.54 -20.34
C ALA A 132 4.47 1.65 -20.26
N GLY A 133 5.13 2.72 -20.71
CA GLY A 133 4.71 4.10 -20.55
C GLY A 133 5.03 4.50 -19.12
N ASP A 134 5.81 5.55 -18.95
CA ASP A 134 6.01 6.24 -17.67
C ASP A 134 4.66 6.86 -17.24
N ASP A 135 3.72 6.03 -16.75
CA ASP A 135 2.36 6.49 -16.44
C ASP A 135 2.47 7.53 -15.31
N THR A 136 2.16 8.77 -15.63
CA THR A 136 2.11 9.86 -14.65
C THR A 136 1.05 9.57 -13.58
N LEU A 137 1.19 10.16 -12.39
CA LEU A 137 0.18 9.98 -11.32
C LEU A 137 -1.23 10.33 -11.82
N GLU A 138 -1.32 11.36 -12.66
CA GLU A 138 -2.56 11.80 -13.31
C GLU A 138 -3.15 10.76 -14.26
N GLU A 139 -2.32 10.09 -15.08
CA GLU A 139 -2.78 9.03 -16.00
C GLU A 139 -3.28 7.80 -15.24
N LEU A 140 -2.54 7.39 -14.20
CA LEU A 140 -2.96 6.28 -13.34
C LEU A 140 -4.28 6.55 -12.62
N PHE A 141 -4.46 7.80 -12.15
CA PHE A 141 -5.69 8.19 -11.48
C PHE A 141 -6.88 8.17 -12.45
N ALA A 142 -6.69 8.69 -13.67
CA ALA A 142 -7.72 8.67 -14.70
C ALA A 142 -8.09 7.24 -15.15
N GLU A 143 -7.10 6.35 -15.25
CA GLU A 143 -7.34 4.93 -15.55
C GLU A 143 -8.14 4.26 -14.41
N ALA A 144 -7.81 4.57 -13.15
CA ALA A 144 -8.52 4.06 -11.98
C ALA A 144 -10.00 4.50 -11.97
N GLU A 145 -10.27 5.78 -12.25
CA GLU A 145 -11.63 6.31 -12.40
C GLU A 145 -12.39 5.62 -13.55
N GLY A 146 -11.72 5.39 -14.68
CA GLY A 146 -12.30 4.66 -15.81
C GLY A 146 -12.70 3.23 -15.43
N ALA A 147 -11.80 2.50 -14.76
CA ALA A 147 -12.07 1.15 -14.28
C ALA A 147 -13.20 1.11 -13.22
N GLU A 148 -13.27 2.11 -12.33
CA GLU A 148 -14.36 2.25 -11.35
C GLU A 148 -15.71 2.45 -12.06
N GLN A 149 -15.76 3.35 -13.05
CA GLN A 149 -16.98 3.65 -13.80
C GLN A 149 -17.50 2.45 -14.60
N GLU A 150 -16.60 1.57 -15.03
CA GLU A 150 -16.91 0.30 -15.70
C GLU A 150 -17.25 -0.84 -14.74
N GLY A 151 -17.20 -0.60 -13.42
CA GLY A 151 -17.51 -1.58 -12.38
C GLY A 151 -16.39 -2.60 -12.13
N ARG A 152 -15.20 -2.40 -12.70
CA ARG A 152 -14.02 -3.25 -12.45
C ARG A 152 -13.34 -2.85 -11.15
N HIS A 153 -14.01 -3.16 -10.05
CA HIS A 153 -13.61 -2.69 -8.72
C HIS A 153 -12.24 -3.19 -8.25
N ASP A 154 -11.86 -4.43 -8.53
CA ASP A 154 -10.53 -4.94 -8.15
C ASP A 154 -9.41 -4.26 -8.96
N ASP A 155 -9.62 -4.05 -10.27
CA ASP A 155 -8.66 -3.35 -11.13
C ASP A 155 -8.49 -1.89 -10.69
N ALA A 156 -9.60 -1.18 -10.45
CA ALA A 156 -9.58 0.20 -9.96
C ALA A 156 -8.87 0.31 -8.60
N ALA A 157 -9.12 -0.63 -7.68
CA ALA A 157 -8.43 -0.65 -6.39
C ALA A 157 -6.91 -0.87 -6.54
N ALA A 158 -6.47 -1.68 -7.50
CA ALA A 158 -5.06 -1.89 -7.79
C ALA A 158 -4.41 -0.63 -8.40
N LEU A 159 -5.11 0.06 -9.30
CA LEU A 159 -4.65 1.33 -9.88
C LEU A 159 -4.53 2.43 -8.81
N TYR A 160 -5.54 2.61 -7.96
CA TYR A 160 -5.43 3.55 -6.83
C TYR A 160 -4.33 3.15 -5.82
N GLN A 161 -4.04 1.85 -5.66
CA GLN A 161 -2.90 1.40 -4.86
C GLN A 161 -1.57 1.82 -5.48
N ARG A 162 -1.44 1.81 -6.82
CA ARG A 162 -0.28 2.36 -7.53
C ARG A 162 -0.18 3.88 -7.34
N CYS A 163 -1.30 4.62 -7.43
CA CYS A 163 -1.33 6.05 -7.10
C CYS A 163 -0.80 6.32 -5.69
N LEU A 164 -1.24 5.55 -4.69
CA LEU A 164 -0.81 5.66 -3.30
C LEU A 164 0.63 5.22 -3.03
N ALA A 165 1.25 4.45 -3.95
CA ALA A 165 2.66 4.13 -3.89
C ALA A 165 3.53 5.31 -4.36
N ILE A 166 3.02 6.12 -5.29
CA ILE A 166 3.66 7.34 -5.78
C ILE A 166 3.45 8.49 -4.79
N ASP A 167 2.19 8.74 -4.39
CA ASP A 167 1.85 9.69 -3.33
C ASP A 167 1.06 9.03 -2.20
N ALA A 168 1.78 8.64 -1.15
CA ALA A 168 1.20 8.02 0.03
C ALA A 168 0.27 8.95 0.85
N LYS A 169 0.23 10.25 0.55
CA LYS A 169 -0.56 11.26 1.26
C LYS A 169 -1.82 11.67 0.52
N ASP A 170 -2.09 11.10 -0.65
CA ASP A 170 -3.33 11.38 -1.38
C ASP A 170 -4.55 10.78 -0.66
N ALA A 171 -5.34 11.66 -0.04
CA ALA A 171 -6.56 11.28 0.65
C ALA A 171 -7.66 10.83 -0.32
N ILE A 172 -7.69 11.37 -1.55
CA ILE A 172 -8.70 11.06 -2.56
C ILE A 172 -8.43 9.67 -3.13
N ALA A 173 -7.19 9.35 -3.49
CA ALA A 173 -6.83 7.99 -3.93
C ALA A 173 -7.13 6.94 -2.83
N ALA A 174 -6.88 7.25 -1.55
CA ALA A 174 -7.24 6.37 -0.45
C ALA A 174 -8.76 6.17 -0.33
N PHE A 175 -9.54 7.24 -0.48
CA PHE A 175 -11.01 7.18 -0.45
C PHE A 175 -11.59 6.39 -1.64
N ASN A 176 -11.09 6.62 -2.86
CA ASN A 176 -11.60 5.92 -4.04
C ASN A 176 -11.20 4.45 -4.04
N ARG A 177 -9.99 4.11 -3.57
CA ARG A 177 -9.61 2.71 -3.31
C ARG A 177 -10.55 2.05 -2.30
N ALA A 178 -10.93 2.75 -1.23
CA ALA A 178 -11.90 2.23 -0.27
C ALA A 178 -13.28 1.97 -0.89
N ASN A 179 -13.77 2.86 -1.75
CA ASN A 179 -15.03 2.67 -2.49
C ASN A 179 -14.95 1.42 -3.37
N CYS A 180 -13.86 1.25 -4.11
CA CYS A 180 -13.61 0.09 -4.96
C CYS A 180 -13.53 -1.20 -4.14
N LEU A 181 -12.74 -1.23 -3.06
CA LEU A 181 -12.66 -2.38 -2.15
C LEU A 181 -14.02 -2.75 -1.55
N ARG A 182 -14.84 -1.77 -1.20
CA ARG A 182 -16.21 -1.99 -0.74
C ARG A 182 -17.07 -2.61 -1.85
N GLY A 183 -16.98 -2.11 -3.08
CA GLY A 183 -17.65 -2.66 -4.27
C GLY A 183 -17.26 -4.11 -4.56
N ALA A 184 -15.99 -4.47 -4.32
CA ALA A 184 -15.46 -5.82 -4.42
C ALA A 184 -15.79 -6.73 -3.20
N GLY A 185 -16.50 -6.22 -2.19
CA GLY A 185 -16.86 -6.97 -0.98
C GLY A 185 -15.75 -7.08 0.08
N ARG A 186 -14.61 -6.41 -0.10
CA ARG A 186 -13.45 -6.38 0.82
C ARG A 186 -13.65 -5.32 1.91
N VAL A 187 -14.72 -5.47 2.69
CA VAL A 187 -15.22 -4.45 3.64
C VAL A 187 -14.20 -4.03 4.70
N ALA A 188 -13.44 -4.98 5.26
CA ALA A 188 -12.45 -4.68 6.29
C ALA A 188 -11.31 -3.76 5.78
N GLU A 189 -10.88 -4.00 4.54
CA GLU A 189 -9.83 -3.20 3.89
C GLU A 189 -10.36 -1.81 3.50
N ALA A 190 -11.61 -1.75 3.00
CA ALA A 190 -12.29 -0.48 2.76
C ALA A 190 -12.38 0.38 4.02
N ALA A 191 -12.72 -0.22 5.18
CA ALA A 191 -12.77 0.51 6.45
C ALA A 191 -11.41 1.08 6.86
N HIS A 192 -10.32 0.33 6.63
CA HIS A 192 -8.95 0.81 6.87
C HIS A 192 -8.61 2.00 5.97
N ASP A 193 -8.94 1.92 4.69
CA ASP A 193 -8.63 2.98 3.73
C ASP A 193 -9.48 4.24 3.92
N TYR A 194 -10.77 4.12 4.27
CA TYR A 194 -11.55 5.29 4.70
C TYR A 194 -10.94 5.94 5.95
N ALA A 195 -10.48 5.16 6.92
CA ALA A 195 -9.79 5.69 8.10
C ALA A 195 -8.45 6.35 7.73
N ARG A 196 -7.73 5.83 6.73
CA ARG A 196 -6.53 6.47 6.17
C ARG A 196 -6.87 7.80 5.50
N ALA A 197 -7.89 7.85 4.65
CA ALA A 197 -8.35 9.08 4.00
C ALA A 197 -8.70 10.16 5.03
N ILE A 198 -9.44 9.79 6.09
CA ILE A 198 -9.76 10.67 7.23
C ILE A 198 -8.50 11.15 7.98
N LYS A 199 -7.50 10.29 8.14
CA LYS A 199 -6.25 10.67 8.81
C LYS A 199 -5.45 11.68 7.97
N LEU A 200 -5.48 11.53 6.64
CA LEU A 200 -4.79 12.40 5.70
C LEU A 200 -5.53 13.75 5.55
N ASP A 201 -6.85 13.69 5.39
CA ASP A 201 -7.74 14.85 5.40
C ASP A 201 -8.90 14.66 6.40
N PRO A 202 -8.77 15.22 7.62
CA PRO A 202 -9.83 15.19 8.62
C PRO A 202 -11.12 15.91 8.20
N GLY A 203 -11.07 16.75 7.16
CA GLY A 203 -12.19 17.47 6.57
C GLY A 203 -12.96 16.68 5.52
N PHE A 204 -12.50 15.49 5.13
CA PHE A 204 -13.11 14.69 4.05
C PHE A 204 -14.46 14.09 4.48
N VAL A 205 -15.54 14.81 4.18
CA VAL A 205 -16.90 14.53 4.64
C VAL A 205 -17.39 13.16 4.21
N GLU A 206 -17.19 12.81 2.94
CA GLU A 206 -17.64 11.58 2.31
C GLU A 206 -16.95 10.35 2.90
N ALA A 207 -15.66 10.47 3.29
CA ALA A 207 -14.94 9.40 3.96
C ALA A 207 -15.53 9.10 5.35
N TRP A 208 -15.89 10.13 6.12
CA TRP A 208 -16.60 9.96 7.39
C TRP A 208 -17.97 9.30 7.19
N PHE A 209 -18.73 9.75 6.20
CA PHE A 209 -20.05 9.18 5.87
C PHE A 209 -19.96 7.70 5.46
N ASN A 210 -19.06 7.37 4.54
CA ASN A 210 -18.90 6.00 4.03
C ASN A 210 -18.39 5.04 5.11
N LEU A 211 -17.46 5.48 5.96
CA LEU A 211 -17.02 4.68 7.11
C LEU A 211 -18.17 4.44 8.10
N ALA A 212 -19.02 5.44 8.32
CA ALA A 212 -20.20 5.29 9.17
C ALA A 212 -21.17 4.22 8.64
N GLY A 213 -21.37 4.18 7.32
CA GLY A 213 -22.16 3.15 6.66
C GLY A 213 -21.63 1.74 6.94
N LEU A 214 -20.31 1.55 6.82
CA LEU A 214 -19.68 0.25 7.15
C LEU A 214 -19.85 -0.11 8.63
N MET A 215 -19.59 0.84 9.55
CA MET A 215 -19.77 0.59 10.98
C MET A 215 -21.22 0.24 11.33
N SER A 216 -22.20 0.84 10.65
CA SER A 216 -23.61 0.53 10.84
C SER A 216 -23.94 -0.90 10.39
N ALA A 217 -23.45 -1.31 9.23
CA ALA A 217 -23.64 -2.67 8.69
C ALA A 217 -23.01 -3.75 9.59
N GLU A 218 -21.91 -3.43 10.28
CA GLU A 218 -21.27 -4.30 11.28
C GLU A 218 -21.96 -4.27 12.66
N GLY A 219 -23.05 -3.50 12.83
CA GLY A 219 -23.74 -3.35 14.12
C GLY A 219 -23.01 -2.46 15.14
N LYS A 220 -21.93 -1.78 14.74
CA LYS A 220 -21.17 -0.84 15.58
C LYS A 220 -21.87 0.53 15.65
N VAL A 221 -23.09 0.54 16.17
CA VAL A 221 -24.02 1.70 16.21
C VAL A 221 -23.37 2.96 16.80
N ALA A 222 -22.65 2.85 17.92
CA ALA A 222 -22.02 4.00 18.56
C ALA A 222 -20.95 4.66 17.68
N SER A 223 -20.14 3.85 16.97
CA SER A 223 -19.15 4.35 16.02
C SER A 223 -19.80 5.00 14.82
N ALA A 224 -20.81 4.35 14.23
CA ALA A 224 -21.57 4.88 13.11
C ALA A 224 -22.18 6.26 13.44
N ARG A 225 -22.84 6.38 14.61
CA ARG A 225 -23.39 7.65 15.11
C ARG A 225 -22.32 8.75 15.16
N ARG A 226 -21.16 8.47 15.76
CA ARG A 226 -20.07 9.45 15.89
C ARG A 226 -19.56 9.92 14.53
N HIS A 227 -19.40 9.00 13.57
CA HIS A 227 -18.93 9.32 12.23
C HIS A 227 -19.97 10.15 11.43
N LEU A 228 -21.26 9.82 11.51
CA LEU A 228 -22.33 10.61 10.91
C LEU A 228 -22.39 12.02 11.50
N GLN A 229 -22.34 12.15 12.83
CA GLN A 229 -22.31 13.45 13.50
C GLN A 229 -21.09 14.29 13.07
N LYS A 230 -19.94 13.64 12.85
CA LYS A 230 -18.75 14.32 12.36
C LYS A 230 -18.93 14.82 10.92
N ALA A 231 -19.50 14.01 10.03
CA ALA A 231 -19.82 14.43 8.66
C ALA A 231 -20.78 15.64 8.64
N ILE A 232 -21.86 15.60 9.43
CA ILE A 232 -22.83 16.71 9.56
C ILE A 232 -22.18 17.99 10.12
N ALA A 233 -21.23 17.84 11.05
CA ALA A 233 -20.53 18.98 11.63
C ALA A 233 -19.57 19.65 10.64
N LEU A 234 -18.96 18.86 9.73
CA LEU A 234 -18.07 19.35 8.69
C LEU A 234 -18.83 19.99 7.53
N ASP A 235 -19.93 19.37 7.09
CA ASP A 235 -20.84 19.93 6.09
C ASP A 235 -22.30 19.84 6.57
N LYS A 236 -22.88 21.01 6.85
CA LYS A 236 -24.27 21.17 7.34
C LYS A 236 -25.31 21.07 6.23
N THR A 237 -24.87 21.06 4.97
CA THR A 237 -25.71 20.96 3.78
C THR A 237 -25.74 19.55 3.20
N TYR A 238 -24.81 18.69 3.60
CA TYR A 238 -24.80 17.29 3.16
C TYR A 238 -25.93 16.50 3.83
N ALA A 239 -26.93 16.12 3.03
CA ALA A 239 -28.18 15.56 3.52
C ALA A 239 -28.08 14.06 3.89
N ASP A 240 -27.26 13.28 3.19
CA ASP A 240 -27.20 11.82 3.37
C ASP A 240 -26.81 11.39 4.80
N PRO A 241 -25.81 12.01 5.45
CA PRO A 241 -25.49 11.68 6.83
C PRO A 241 -26.64 11.99 7.80
N VAL A 242 -27.45 13.02 7.53
CA VAL A 242 -28.62 13.39 8.34
C VAL A 242 -29.70 12.32 8.23
N PHE A 243 -30.01 11.86 7.02
CA PHE A 243 -30.97 10.79 6.80
C PHE A 243 -30.52 9.48 7.47
N ASN A 244 -29.25 9.11 7.28
CA ASN A 244 -28.70 7.88 7.88
C ASN A 244 -28.66 7.95 9.40
N LEU A 245 -28.38 9.12 9.99
CA LEU A 245 -28.44 9.28 11.44
C LEU A 245 -29.88 9.19 11.95
N ALA A 246 -30.85 9.79 11.25
CA ALA A 246 -32.27 9.68 11.61
C ALA A 246 -32.72 8.21 11.67
N ARG A 247 -32.34 7.42 10.66
CA ARG A 247 -32.60 5.98 10.61
C ARG A 247 -31.92 5.24 11.76
N LEU A 248 -30.64 5.53 12.01
CA LEU A 248 -29.89 4.89 13.09
C LEU A 248 -30.50 5.17 14.48
N GLU A 249 -30.98 6.40 14.71
CA GLU A 249 -31.67 6.76 15.96
C GLU A 249 -33.04 6.09 16.07
N PHE A 250 -33.77 5.98 14.96
CA PHE A 250 -35.05 5.26 14.93
C PHE A 250 -34.88 3.78 15.28
N ASP A 251 -33.91 3.11 14.67
CA ASP A 251 -33.58 1.70 14.94
C ASP A 251 -33.09 1.51 16.39
N GLY A 252 -32.47 2.54 16.97
CA GLY A 252 -32.08 2.58 18.38
C GLY A 252 -33.21 2.94 19.36
N GLY A 253 -34.43 3.20 18.90
CA GLY A 253 -35.58 3.59 19.73
C GLY A 253 -35.63 5.07 20.13
N ASN A 254 -34.69 5.90 19.67
CA ASN A 254 -34.62 7.34 19.94
C ASN A 254 -35.55 8.12 19.00
N MET A 255 -36.85 7.82 19.06
CA MET A 255 -37.85 8.31 18.10
C MET A 255 -37.93 9.84 17.97
N ALA A 256 -37.80 10.56 19.09
CA ALA A 256 -37.83 12.03 19.08
C ALA A 256 -36.69 12.63 18.26
N GLU A 257 -35.49 12.09 18.41
CA GLU A 257 -34.30 12.55 17.68
C GLU A 257 -34.37 12.13 16.20
N ALA A 258 -34.81 10.90 15.92
CA ALA A 258 -35.05 10.43 14.55
C ALA A 258 -35.99 11.37 13.79
N ARG A 259 -37.13 11.74 14.40
CA ARG A 259 -38.08 12.69 13.82
C ARG A 259 -37.44 14.05 13.55
N ARG A 260 -36.70 14.60 14.52
CA ARG A 260 -36.01 15.89 14.38
C ARG A 260 -35.06 15.87 13.18
N LEU A 261 -34.29 14.79 13.02
CA LEU A 261 -33.34 14.62 11.94
C LEU A 261 -34.03 14.41 10.58
N TRP A 262 -35.13 13.68 10.50
CA TRP A 262 -35.90 13.58 9.25
C TRP A 262 -36.52 14.90 8.82
N VAL A 263 -37.01 15.73 9.75
CA VAL A 263 -37.45 17.09 9.42
C VAL A 263 -36.29 17.90 8.86
N ARG A 264 -35.12 17.85 9.52
CA ARG A 264 -33.91 18.51 9.02
C ARG A 264 -33.48 18.00 7.65
N TYR A 265 -33.59 16.71 7.40
CA TYR A 265 -33.31 16.11 6.09
C TYR A 265 -34.21 16.71 5.01
N LEU A 266 -35.52 16.83 5.27
CA LEU A 266 -36.46 17.43 4.32
C LEU A 266 -36.24 18.93 4.09
N GLU A 267 -35.62 19.65 5.04
CA GLU A 267 -35.19 21.03 4.81
C GLU A 267 -34.00 21.12 3.82
N LEU A 268 -33.17 20.08 3.78
CA LEU A 268 -32.00 20.00 2.90
C LEU A 268 -32.35 19.41 1.53
N ASP A 269 -33.20 18.38 1.52
CA ASP A 269 -33.57 17.61 0.34
C ASP A 269 -35.02 17.09 0.47
N ALA A 270 -35.96 17.84 -0.12
CA ALA A 270 -37.39 17.52 -0.11
C ALA A 270 -37.84 16.71 -1.34
N GLU A 271 -37.01 16.63 -2.39
CA GLU A 271 -37.43 16.15 -3.71
C GLU A 271 -36.85 14.78 -4.06
N SER A 272 -35.87 14.27 -3.30
CA SER A 272 -35.32 12.94 -3.55
C SER A 272 -36.28 11.80 -3.22
N GLU A 273 -35.94 10.61 -3.71
CA GLU A 273 -36.70 9.38 -3.41
C GLU A 273 -36.75 9.07 -1.91
N TRP A 274 -35.72 9.50 -1.16
CA TRP A 274 -35.60 9.33 0.29
C TRP A 274 -36.50 10.29 1.07
N ALA A 275 -36.92 11.43 0.49
CA ALA A 275 -37.83 12.37 1.14
C ALA A 275 -39.17 11.72 1.51
N ARG A 276 -39.71 10.86 0.63
CA ARG A 276 -40.94 10.10 0.93
C ARG A 276 -40.76 9.14 2.10
N LEU A 277 -39.57 8.55 2.26
CA LEU A 277 -39.26 7.67 3.38
C LEU A 277 -39.14 8.47 4.69
N ALA A 278 -38.48 9.63 4.65
CA ALA A 278 -38.40 10.54 5.79
C ALA A 278 -39.79 11.00 6.26
N GLN A 279 -40.67 11.40 5.33
CA GLN A 279 -42.06 11.76 5.64
C GLN A 279 -42.84 10.62 6.31
N LYS A 280 -42.73 9.40 5.79
CA LYS A 280 -43.34 8.22 6.41
C LYS A 280 -42.78 7.95 7.81
N GLY A 281 -41.47 8.10 8.00
CA GLY A 281 -40.82 7.98 9.30
C GLY A 281 -41.37 8.98 10.32
N ILE A 282 -41.50 10.25 9.92
CA ILE A 282 -42.11 11.30 10.76
C ILE A 282 -43.55 10.94 11.14
N GLN A 283 -44.38 10.56 10.16
CA GLN A 283 -45.78 10.18 10.41
C GLN A 283 -45.89 8.99 11.37
N PHE A 284 -45.03 7.99 11.22
CA PHE A 284 -45.00 6.84 12.12
C PHE A 284 -44.67 7.26 13.55
N VAL A 285 -43.64 8.08 13.74
CA VAL A 285 -43.25 8.58 15.07
C VAL A 285 -44.36 9.41 15.69
N ASP A 286 -45.00 10.30 14.92
CA ASP A 286 -46.11 11.14 15.40
C ASP A 286 -47.30 10.30 15.89
N LEU A 287 -47.68 9.27 15.13
CA LEU A 287 -48.73 8.34 15.54
C LEU A 287 -48.36 7.54 16.78
N HIS A 288 -47.09 7.13 16.91
CA HIS A 288 -46.62 6.38 18.06
C HIS A 288 -46.64 7.24 19.32
N MET A 289 -46.12 8.47 19.24
CA MET A 289 -46.10 9.41 20.35
C MET A 289 -47.51 9.81 20.82
N ALA A 290 -48.43 10.04 19.88
CA ALA A 290 -49.83 10.35 20.20
C ALA A 290 -50.53 9.20 20.95
N ARG A 291 -50.21 7.95 20.63
CA ARG A 291 -50.75 6.76 21.31
C ARG A 291 -50.18 6.55 22.71
N THR A 292 -48.92 6.93 22.95
CA THR A 292 -48.28 6.77 24.27
C THR A 292 -48.62 7.90 25.25
N ALA A 293 -49.15 9.02 24.75
CA ALA A 293 -49.47 10.22 25.55
C ALA A 293 -50.93 10.28 26.03
N GLY A 294 -51.81 9.42 25.52
CA GLY A 294 -53.22 9.29 25.93
C GLY A 294 -53.46 8.05 26.78
#